data_AF-A0A8J9U886-F1
#
_entry.id   AF-A0A8J9U886-F1
#
_cell.length_a   1.000
_cell.length_b   1.000
_cell.length_c   1.000
_cell.angle_alpha   90.00
_cell.angle_beta   90.00
_cell.angle_gamma   90.00
#
_symmetry.space_group_name_H-M   'P 1'
#
loop_
_entity.id
_entity.type
_entity.pdbx_description
1 polymer ?
#
loop_
_entity_poly.entity_id
_entity_poly.type
_entity_poly.pdbx_seq_one_letter_code
_entity_poly.pdbx_strand_id
1 'polypeptide(L)'
;MYNYDHLQNWLSEPPKFTVFRINNLMKFDCNELLIYLENQRKELNCVQIPNLYFLKSDCIIIEQWPEVTTHEETKNKVIVDSLCASAVLRGAHVYAPGVLGLATNCQINERIDIYGDIDGQCKRGLKVEYNGKKKYVGTGYLKMLRYELFVKGVQPNGIAVQTLLPKSRLPVINDTLYPKGQLLLQNLPSIVVGWVVNAMPFEHILDMCAAPGNKTTHLAEMSNNKAIITAIDKTEQKVNKIRQSCEKQGVTCVIAFAYDSTKCHSDDNNNGTNPPFSSNTFDKVLLDAPCSGLGQRPQLNFKMSPKMLQSYKFVQRKLFDAAVRVLKVGGKLVYSTCTVTVDENEGMVLWVLEKYPCLQLIPAEPLYGGPGLANVGLSHEQRVMVQRFGPEEDTLRPVEELYRNTIGFFIAAFKKVSDHK
;
A
#
# COMPACT_ATOMS: atom_id res chain seq x y z
N MET A 1 -16.80 15.34 17.00
CA MET A 1 -15.83 16.37 16.57
C MET A 1 -14.52 15.65 16.28
N TYR A 2 -13.97 15.77 15.07
CA TYR A 2 -12.77 15.02 14.66
C TYR A 2 -11.57 15.45 15.51
N ASN A 3 -10.95 14.53 16.25
CA ASN A 3 -9.75 14.83 17.04
C ASN A 3 -8.52 14.81 16.12
N TYR A 4 -8.17 15.96 15.57
CA TYR A 4 -7.06 16.12 14.63
C TYR A 4 -5.71 15.71 15.24
N ASP A 5 -5.48 16.03 16.52
CA ASP A 5 -4.24 15.66 17.21
C ASP A 5 -4.11 14.14 17.33
N HIS A 6 -5.21 13.44 17.62
CA HIS A 6 -5.24 11.99 17.66
C HIS A 6 -4.93 11.38 16.28
N LEU A 7 -5.54 11.89 15.21
CA LEU A 7 -5.28 11.42 13.85
C LEU A 7 -3.83 11.68 13.43
N GLN A 8 -3.28 12.86 13.73
CA GLN A 8 -1.90 13.20 13.40
C GLN A 8 -0.89 12.29 14.13
N ASN A 9 -1.11 12.05 15.42
CA ASN A 9 -0.29 11.12 16.19
C ASN A 9 -0.37 9.71 15.61
N TRP A 10 -1.57 9.23 15.30
CA TRP A 10 -1.77 7.92 14.67
C TRP A 10 -1.07 7.81 13.31
N LEU A 11 -1.16 8.84 12.46
CA LEU A 11 -0.49 8.87 11.16
C LEU A 11 1.04 8.84 11.28
N SER A 12 1.60 9.44 12.32
CA SER A 12 3.05 9.53 12.54
C SER A 12 3.70 8.22 13.02
N GLU A 13 2.89 7.28 13.51
CA GLU A 13 3.34 6.00 14.05
C GLU A 13 3.05 4.86 13.06
N PRO A 14 3.96 3.88 12.93
CA PRO A 14 3.76 2.76 12.03
C PRO A 14 2.59 1.88 12.49
N PRO A 15 1.93 1.14 11.57
CA PRO A 15 1.02 0.07 11.95
C PRO A 15 1.68 -0.92 12.91
N LYS A 16 0.91 -1.49 13.84
CA LYS A 16 1.43 -2.49 14.81
C LYS A 16 1.63 -3.89 14.21
N PHE A 17 1.16 -4.11 12.98
CA PHE A 17 1.17 -5.41 12.34
C PHE A 17 1.87 -5.33 10.98
N THR A 18 2.68 -6.35 10.69
CA THR A 18 3.16 -6.60 9.33
C THR A 18 2.19 -7.55 8.65
N VAL A 19 1.72 -7.16 7.46
CA VAL A 19 0.70 -7.91 6.73
C VAL A 19 1.26 -8.35 5.39
N PHE A 20 1.15 -9.66 5.15
CA PHE A 20 1.58 -10.27 3.90
C PHE A 20 0.41 -10.89 3.17
N ARG A 21 0.36 -10.67 1.86
CA ARG A 21 -0.44 -11.46 0.94
C ARG A 21 0.34 -12.71 0.53
N ILE A 22 -0.30 -13.86 0.55
CA ILE A 22 0.26 -15.09 -0.01
C ILE A 22 -0.20 -15.22 -1.45
N ASN A 23 0.75 -15.49 -2.34
CA ASN A 23 0.44 -15.80 -3.73
C ASN A 23 -0.02 -17.26 -3.86
N ASN A 24 -1.33 -17.46 -3.98
CA ASN A 24 -1.94 -18.78 -4.10
C ASN A 24 -1.66 -19.52 -5.42
N LEU A 25 -1.05 -18.85 -6.42
CA LEU A 25 -0.60 -19.50 -7.65
C LEU A 25 0.70 -20.28 -7.44
N MET A 26 1.36 -20.10 -6.31
CA MET A 26 2.63 -20.72 -5.97
C MET A 26 2.52 -21.50 -4.66
N LYS A 27 3.40 -22.49 -4.51
CA LYS A 27 3.53 -23.20 -3.23
C LYS A 27 4.17 -22.24 -2.20
N PHE A 28 3.44 -21.96 -1.13
CA PHE A 28 3.93 -21.25 0.04
C PHE A 28 4.18 -22.24 1.19
N ASP A 29 5.37 -22.22 1.77
CA ASP A 29 5.70 -22.99 2.97
C ASP A 29 5.90 -22.03 4.16
N CYS A 30 4.98 -22.09 5.12
CA CYS A 30 5.04 -21.29 6.33
C CYS A 30 6.20 -21.70 7.25
N ASN A 31 6.70 -22.94 7.14
CA ASN A 31 7.82 -23.39 7.98
C ASN A 31 9.11 -22.62 7.68
N GLU A 32 9.34 -22.24 6.42
CA GLU A 32 10.48 -21.41 6.05
C GLU A 32 10.45 -20.05 6.78
N LEU A 33 9.25 -19.44 6.88
CA LEU A 33 9.05 -18.21 7.63
C LEU A 33 9.25 -18.40 9.14
N LEU A 34 8.75 -19.49 9.71
CA LEU A 34 8.95 -19.80 11.13
C LEU A 34 10.42 -20.02 11.48
N ILE A 35 11.17 -20.76 10.65
CA ILE A 35 12.61 -20.96 10.82
C ILE A 35 13.36 -19.63 10.70
N TYR A 36 12.97 -18.79 9.74
CA TYR A 36 13.55 -17.47 9.56
C TYR A 36 13.34 -16.56 10.78
N LEU A 37 12.11 -16.52 11.32
CA LEU A 37 11.81 -15.80 12.56
C LEU A 37 12.58 -16.38 13.75
N GLU A 38 12.69 -17.70 13.87
CA GLU A 38 13.44 -18.33 14.97
C GLU A 38 14.94 -17.99 14.94
N ASN A 39 15.52 -17.82 13.74
CA ASN A 39 16.90 -17.33 13.61
C ASN A 39 17.04 -15.86 14.03
N GLN A 40 16.11 -14.99 13.62
CA GLN A 40 16.09 -13.60 14.09
C GLN A 40 15.90 -13.52 15.61
N ARG A 41 15.06 -14.38 16.19
CA ARG A 41 14.83 -14.43 17.64
C ARG A 41 16.13 -14.63 18.40
N LYS A 42 16.96 -15.58 17.94
CA LYS A 42 18.28 -15.87 18.52
C LYS A 42 19.22 -14.68 18.38
N GLU A 43 19.24 -14.03 17.22
CA GLU A 43 20.08 -12.84 16.98
C GLU A 43 19.67 -11.65 17.86
N LEU A 44 18.37 -11.48 18.11
CA LEU A 44 17.80 -10.42 18.93
C LEU A 44 17.79 -10.74 20.44
N ASN A 45 18.15 -11.97 20.83
CA ASN A 45 17.99 -12.49 22.19
C ASN A 45 16.55 -12.36 22.73
N CYS A 46 15.55 -12.53 21.86
CA CYS A 46 14.14 -12.50 22.25
C CYS A 46 13.70 -13.84 22.86
N VAL A 47 12.77 -13.79 23.83
CA VAL A 47 12.26 -15.00 24.51
C VAL A 47 11.48 -15.90 23.56
N GLN A 48 10.68 -15.30 22.66
CA GLN A 48 9.84 -16.01 21.70
C GLN A 48 9.77 -15.25 20.37
N ILE A 49 9.38 -15.95 19.30
CA ILE A 49 9.04 -15.31 18.02
C ILE A 49 7.75 -14.47 18.15
N PRO A 50 7.51 -13.50 17.26
CA PRO A 50 6.25 -12.75 17.23
C PRO A 50 5.07 -13.68 16.96
N ASN A 51 3.90 -13.31 17.44
CA ASN A 51 2.68 -14.03 17.07
C ASN A 51 2.43 -13.91 15.56
N LEU A 52 2.04 -15.02 14.95
CA LEU A 52 1.78 -15.14 13.53
C LEU A 52 0.52 -15.96 13.33
N TYR A 53 -0.42 -15.44 12.53
CA TYR A 53 -1.66 -16.12 12.23
C TYR A 53 -2.19 -15.74 10.85
N PHE A 54 -3.05 -16.60 10.30
CA PHE A 54 -3.72 -16.38 9.03
C PHE A 54 -5.06 -15.71 9.28
N LEU A 55 -5.28 -14.52 8.71
CA LEU A 55 -6.59 -13.89 8.69
C LEU A 55 -7.50 -14.56 7.65
N LYS A 56 -6.91 -14.94 6.52
CA LYS A 56 -7.48 -15.81 5.47
C LYS A 56 -6.35 -16.67 4.91
N SER A 57 -6.69 -17.65 4.08
CA SER A 57 -5.69 -18.50 3.42
C SER A 57 -4.66 -17.72 2.60
N ASP A 58 -5.00 -16.52 2.13
CA ASP A 58 -4.14 -15.64 1.33
C ASP A 58 -3.56 -14.44 2.11
N CYS A 59 -3.73 -14.39 3.44
CA CYS A 59 -3.33 -13.23 4.24
C CYS A 59 -2.76 -13.63 5.61
N ILE A 60 -1.47 -13.37 5.81
CA ILE A 60 -0.76 -13.58 7.07
C ILE A 60 -0.61 -12.25 7.79
N ILE A 61 -0.88 -12.28 9.09
CA ILE A 61 -0.60 -11.21 10.04
C ILE A 61 0.55 -11.63 10.93
N ILE A 62 1.53 -10.74 11.09
CA ILE A 62 2.65 -10.92 12.01
C ILE A 62 2.69 -9.72 12.94
N GLU A 63 2.71 -9.98 14.24
CA GLU A 63 2.78 -8.95 15.28
C GLU A 63 4.22 -8.42 15.46
N GLN A 64 4.36 -7.42 16.33
CA GLN A 64 5.67 -6.94 16.77
C GLN A 64 6.41 -8.02 17.56
N TRP A 65 7.74 -7.96 17.56
CA TRP A 65 8.54 -8.67 18.53
C TRP A 65 8.07 -8.33 19.95
N PRO A 66 8.01 -9.31 20.88
CA PRO A 66 7.75 -9.05 22.30
C PRO A 66 8.83 -8.14 22.90
N GLU A 67 8.75 -7.78 24.18
CA GLU A 67 9.73 -6.89 24.81
C GLU A 67 11.17 -7.33 24.50
N VAL A 68 11.93 -6.43 23.88
CA VAL A 68 13.33 -6.63 23.53
C VAL A 68 14.16 -5.82 24.52
N THR A 69 15.23 -6.40 25.06
CA THR A 69 16.15 -5.70 25.98
C THR A 69 16.64 -4.37 25.39
N THR A 70 16.83 -3.42 26.30
CA THR A 70 17.06 -1.98 26.06
C THR A 70 18.04 -1.67 24.92
N HIS A 71 17.66 -0.66 24.12
CA HIS A 71 18.55 -0.04 23.13
C HIS A 71 19.71 0.65 23.85
N GLU A 72 20.93 0.15 23.64
CA GLU A 72 22.16 0.88 23.94
C GLU A 72 22.52 1.73 22.72
N GLU A 73 22.63 3.04 22.91
CA GLU A 73 22.97 3.97 21.81
C GLU A 73 24.34 3.61 21.23
N THR A 74 24.37 3.43 19.91
CA THR A 74 25.60 3.09 19.21
C THR A 74 26.45 4.35 18.98
N LYS A 75 27.77 4.15 18.88
CA LYS A 75 28.72 5.24 18.65
C LYS A 75 28.48 5.97 17.31
N ASN A 76 28.18 5.22 16.25
CA ASN A 76 28.05 5.73 14.89
C ASN A 76 26.57 5.79 14.49
N LYS A 77 26.23 6.70 13.57
CA LYS A 77 24.84 6.94 13.12
C LYS A 77 24.81 7.06 11.61
N VAL A 78 23.77 6.50 10.98
CA VAL A 78 23.44 6.73 9.57
C VAL A 78 22.19 7.61 9.49
N ILE A 79 22.23 8.59 8.58
CA ILE A 79 21.09 9.47 8.30
C ILE A 79 20.48 9.05 6.98
N VAL A 80 19.18 8.77 6.99
CA VAL A 80 18.40 8.37 5.82
C VAL A 80 17.29 9.38 5.54
N ASP A 81 16.79 9.41 4.31
CA ASP A 81 15.63 10.23 3.98
C ASP A 81 14.35 9.74 4.69
N SER A 82 13.32 10.60 4.72
CA SER A 82 12.08 10.31 5.43
C SER A 82 11.33 9.09 4.88
N LEU A 83 11.44 8.80 3.57
CA LEU A 83 10.77 7.65 2.95
C LEU A 83 11.46 6.34 3.36
N CYS A 84 12.79 6.34 3.34
CA CYS A 84 13.61 5.24 3.82
C CYS A 84 13.38 5.01 5.32
N ALA A 85 13.33 6.08 6.11
CA ALA A 85 13.00 6.01 7.54
C ALA A 85 11.63 5.37 7.80
N SER A 86 10.60 5.77 7.04
CA SER A 86 9.27 5.14 7.12
C SER A 86 9.29 3.67 6.70
N ALA A 87 10.09 3.29 5.70
CA ALA A 87 10.26 1.90 5.28
C ALA A 87 10.96 1.06 6.36
N VAL A 88 12.02 1.59 6.99
CA VAL A 88 12.72 0.93 8.10
C VAL A 88 11.77 0.68 9.27
N LEU A 89 10.95 1.68 9.64
CA LEU A 89 9.89 1.52 10.64
C LEU A 89 8.84 0.45 10.28
N ARG A 90 8.78 0.00 9.02
CA ARG A 90 7.94 -1.11 8.57
C ARG A 90 8.70 -2.42 8.32
N GLY A 91 9.92 -2.54 8.86
CA GLY A 91 10.72 -3.77 8.74
C GLY A 91 11.56 -3.86 7.47
N ALA A 92 11.88 -2.74 6.81
CA ALA A 92 12.77 -2.75 5.65
C ALA A 92 14.26 -2.60 6.05
N HIS A 93 15.15 -3.11 5.19
CA HIS A 93 16.55 -2.73 5.18
C HIS A 93 16.74 -1.29 4.67
N VAL A 94 17.87 -0.68 5.00
CA VAL A 94 18.29 0.60 4.39
C VAL A 94 19.00 0.28 3.08
N TYR A 95 18.41 0.70 1.97
CA TYR A 95 19.04 0.61 0.66
C TYR A 95 19.85 1.88 0.35
N ALA A 96 20.96 1.71 -0.37
CA ALA A 96 21.91 2.77 -0.66
C ALA A 96 21.33 4.08 -1.22
N PRO A 97 20.31 4.08 -2.09
CA PRO A 97 19.70 5.31 -2.57
C PRO A 97 19.13 6.21 -1.46
N GLY A 98 18.65 5.63 -0.36
CA GLY A 98 18.01 6.33 0.74
C GLY A 98 18.96 6.90 1.79
N VAL A 99 20.26 6.61 1.70
CA VAL A 99 21.28 7.13 2.63
C VAL A 99 21.66 8.57 2.27
N LEU A 100 21.55 9.47 3.24
CA LEU A 100 21.91 10.88 3.12
C LEU A 100 23.25 11.20 3.77
N GLY A 101 23.53 10.61 4.94
CA GLY A 101 24.73 10.91 5.72
C GLY A 101 25.30 9.67 6.39
N LEU A 102 26.62 9.55 6.35
CA LEU A 102 27.37 8.50 7.04
C LEU A 102 28.74 9.05 7.42
N ALA A 103 29.13 8.85 8.68
CA ALA A 103 30.42 9.28 9.23
C ALA A 103 31.59 8.53 8.59
N THR A 104 32.79 9.12 8.60
CA THR A 104 33.97 8.55 7.93
C THR A 104 34.67 7.45 8.71
N ASN A 105 34.47 7.39 10.02
CA ASN A 105 35.11 6.45 10.95
C ASN A 105 34.31 5.14 11.13
N CYS A 106 33.44 4.82 10.17
CA CYS A 106 32.59 3.64 10.23
C CYS A 106 33.33 2.39 9.71
N GLN A 107 32.94 1.21 10.21
CA GLN A 107 33.48 -0.09 9.79
C GLN A 107 32.36 -1.03 9.30
N ILE A 108 32.65 -1.85 8.30
CA ILE A 108 31.70 -2.86 7.82
C ILE A 108 31.36 -3.84 8.96
N ASN A 109 30.09 -4.21 9.03
CA ASN A 109 29.48 -5.07 10.04
C ASN A 109 29.48 -4.50 11.47
N GLU A 110 29.86 -3.24 11.68
CA GLU A 110 29.60 -2.60 12.97
C GLU A 110 28.10 -2.35 13.18
N ARG A 111 27.66 -2.29 14.44
CA ARG A 111 26.31 -1.85 14.78
C ARG A 111 26.20 -0.33 14.63
N ILE A 112 25.14 0.11 13.96
CA ILE A 112 24.90 1.51 13.67
C ILE A 112 23.42 1.87 13.86
N ASP A 113 23.16 3.01 14.49
CA ASP A 113 21.82 3.54 14.64
C ASP A 113 21.36 4.28 13.38
N ILE A 114 20.10 4.03 13.02
CA ILE A 114 19.45 4.56 11.84
C ILE A 114 18.55 5.71 12.27
N TYR A 115 18.80 6.88 11.69
CA TYR A 115 18.04 8.10 11.95
C TYR A 115 17.43 8.63 10.66
N GLY A 116 16.12 8.90 10.68
CA GLY A 116 15.43 9.57 9.59
C GLY A 116 15.53 11.08 9.69
N ASP A 117 15.83 11.74 8.58
CA ASP A 117 15.74 13.20 8.42
C ASP A 117 14.27 13.64 8.36
N ILE A 118 13.81 14.36 9.39
CA ILE A 118 12.40 14.74 9.55
C ILE A 118 12.12 16.14 8.99
N ASP A 119 13.08 17.06 9.06
CA ASP A 119 12.94 18.41 8.50
C ASP A 119 13.38 18.50 7.03
N GLY A 120 14.03 17.45 6.51
CA GLY A 120 14.42 17.35 5.10
C GLY A 120 15.58 18.28 4.74
N GLN A 121 16.39 18.68 5.72
CA GLN A 121 17.52 19.59 5.53
C GLN A 121 18.87 18.87 5.42
N CYS A 122 18.91 17.53 5.60
CA CYS A 122 20.14 16.77 5.48
C CYS A 122 20.56 16.66 4.02
N LYS A 123 21.72 17.26 3.68
CA LYS A 123 22.29 17.17 2.34
C LYS A 123 22.90 15.79 2.10
N ARG A 124 22.64 15.21 0.93
CA ARG A 124 23.25 13.95 0.51
C ARG A 124 24.78 14.06 0.52
N GLY A 125 25.43 13.09 1.13
CA GLY A 125 26.87 13.08 1.33
C GLY A 125 27.33 13.89 2.55
N LEU A 126 26.49 14.14 3.55
CA LEU A 126 26.94 14.79 4.79
C LEU A 126 28.01 13.93 5.49
N LYS A 127 29.17 14.53 5.80
CA LYS A 127 30.34 13.86 6.43
C LYS A 127 30.36 13.94 7.95
N VAL A 128 29.76 15.00 8.48
CA VAL A 128 29.73 15.34 9.91
C VAL A 128 28.39 14.92 10.51
N GLU A 129 28.28 15.00 11.83
CA GLU A 129 27.01 14.74 12.50
C GLU A 129 25.92 15.71 12.01
N TYR A 130 24.73 15.15 11.77
CA TYR A 130 23.55 15.93 11.42
C TYR A 130 22.88 16.47 12.69
N ASN A 131 22.82 17.80 12.82
CA ASN A 131 22.23 18.51 13.97
C ASN A 131 20.78 18.95 13.74
N GLY A 132 20.20 18.69 12.56
CA GLY A 132 18.80 18.97 12.27
C GLY A 132 17.84 18.01 12.98
N LYS A 133 16.53 18.20 12.76
CA LYS A 133 15.49 17.37 13.37
C LYS A 133 15.54 15.96 12.78
N LYS A 134 15.95 15.00 13.61
CA LYS A 134 16.09 13.59 13.25
C LYS A 134 15.27 12.69 14.19
N LYS A 135 14.75 11.56 13.69
CA LYS A 135 14.04 10.54 14.48
C LYS A 135 14.81 9.23 14.41
N TYR A 136 15.12 8.63 15.57
CA TYR A 136 15.63 7.26 15.62
C TYR A 136 14.57 6.29 15.10
N VAL A 137 14.94 5.43 14.14
CA VAL A 137 14.02 4.48 13.49
C VAL A 137 14.44 3.02 13.59
N GLY A 138 15.64 2.73 14.08
CA GLY A 138 16.10 1.37 14.33
C GLY A 138 17.61 1.24 14.34
N THR A 139 18.10 0.04 14.55
CA THR A 139 19.54 -0.30 14.51
C THR A 139 19.76 -1.41 13.50
N GLY A 140 20.97 -1.47 12.92
CA GLY A 140 21.37 -2.55 12.04
C GLY A 140 22.88 -2.68 11.92
N TYR A 141 23.31 -3.54 11.00
CA TYR A 141 24.72 -3.73 10.66
C TYR A 141 25.07 -3.02 9.37
N LEU A 142 26.13 -2.22 9.39
CA LEU A 142 26.60 -1.50 8.21
C LEU A 142 27.13 -2.47 7.15
N LYS A 143 26.65 -2.33 5.91
CA LYS A 143 27.04 -3.16 4.76
C LYS A 143 27.71 -2.39 3.64
N MET A 144 27.64 -1.07 3.64
CA MET A 144 28.32 -0.20 2.68
C MET A 144 28.99 0.96 3.38
N LEU A 145 30.23 1.24 2.97
CA LEU A 145 30.99 2.38 3.43
C LEU A 145 30.67 3.61 2.60
N ARG A 146 31.06 4.76 3.17
CA ARG A 146 30.81 6.06 2.60
C ARG A 146 31.34 6.22 1.16
N TYR A 147 32.52 5.68 0.87
CA TYR A 147 33.13 5.81 -0.46
C TYR A 147 32.36 5.06 -1.54
N GLU A 148 31.54 4.07 -1.16
CA GLU A 148 30.67 3.30 -2.06
C GLU A 148 29.33 4.03 -2.27
N LEU A 149 28.81 4.67 -1.22
CA LEU A 149 27.50 5.35 -1.23
C LEU A 149 27.50 6.70 -1.97
N PHE A 150 28.65 7.37 -2.04
CA PHE A 150 28.73 8.74 -2.57
C PHE A 150 29.76 8.88 -3.71
N VAL A 151 29.85 7.86 -4.56
CA VAL A 151 30.62 7.91 -5.81
C VAL A 151 29.97 8.92 -6.77
N LYS A 152 30.77 9.84 -7.33
CA LYS A 152 30.25 10.80 -8.31
C LYS A 152 29.81 10.09 -9.58
N GLY A 153 28.61 10.40 -10.07
CA GLY A 153 28.08 9.89 -11.33
C GLY A 153 27.53 8.46 -11.30
N VAL A 154 27.58 7.78 -10.14
CA VAL A 154 27.03 6.43 -9.96
C VAL A 154 25.90 6.48 -8.94
N GLN A 155 24.74 5.95 -9.30
CA GLN A 155 23.66 5.74 -8.34
C GLN A 155 23.94 4.43 -7.60
N PRO A 156 24.25 4.45 -6.30
CA PRO A 156 24.54 3.24 -5.57
C PRO A 156 23.25 2.41 -5.41
N ASN A 157 23.39 1.10 -5.42
CA ASN A 157 22.29 0.15 -5.26
C ASN A 157 22.64 -0.90 -4.18
N GLY A 158 21.67 -1.71 -3.77
CA GLY A 158 21.88 -2.72 -2.74
C GLY A 158 21.68 -2.22 -1.30
N ILE A 159 21.91 -3.12 -0.35
CA ILE A 159 21.69 -2.90 1.07
C ILE A 159 22.88 -2.14 1.66
N ALA A 160 22.63 -0.94 2.18
CA ALA A 160 23.63 -0.13 2.89
C ALA A 160 23.66 -0.45 4.38
N VAL A 161 22.50 -0.71 4.99
CA VAL A 161 22.39 -1.22 6.37
C VAL A 161 21.40 -2.37 6.39
N GLN A 162 21.89 -3.53 6.85
CA GLN A 162 21.03 -4.66 7.19
C GLN A 162 20.36 -4.34 8.52
N THR A 163 19.14 -3.81 8.46
CA THR A 163 18.32 -3.55 9.66
C THR A 163 18.20 -4.82 10.50
N LEU A 164 18.55 -4.70 11.77
CA LEU A 164 18.42 -5.75 12.77
C LEU A 164 17.07 -5.61 13.49
N LEU A 165 16.80 -4.42 14.03
CA LEU A 165 15.57 -4.15 14.76
C LEU A 165 15.09 -2.72 14.49
N PRO A 166 13.95 -2.55 13.82
CA PRO A 166 13.25 -1.27 13.76
C PRO A 166 12.79 -0.82 15.14
N LYS A 167 12.69 0.50 15.36
CA LYS A 167 12.08 1.06 16.58
C LYS A 167 10.64 0.56 16.80
N SER A 168 9.93 0.27 15.72
CA SER A 168 8.57 -0.28 15.75
C SER A 168 8.51 -1.73 16.20
N ARG A 169 9.66 -2.42 16.34
CA ARG A 169 9.76 -3.86 16.61
C ARG A 169 9.04 -4.74 15.60
N LEU A 170 8.72 -4.23 14.41
CA LEU A 170 8.18 -5.06 13.35
C LEU A 170 9.28 -5.99 12.82
N PRO A 171 8.96 -7.27 12.52
CA PRO A 171 9.93 -8.19 11.95
C PRO A 171 10.47 -7.71 10.61
N VAL A 172 11.76 -7.92 10.38
CA VAL A 172 12.44 -7.55 9.14
C VAL A 172 12.36 -8.76 8.21
N ILE A 173 11.34 -8.82 7.37
CA ILE A 173 11.15 -9.91 6.39
C ILE A 173 11.27 -9.29 5.01
N ASN A 174 12.19 -9.82 4.21
CA ASN A 174 12.53 -9.28 2.91
C ASN A 174 12.17 -10.27 1.78
N ASP A 175 12.34 -9.82 0.55
CA ASP A 175 12.06 -10.59 -0.65
C ASP A 175 13.09 -11.70 -0.93
N THR A 176 14.21 -11.76 -0.20
CA THR A 176 15.18 -12.86 -0.35
C THR A 176 14.68 -14.17 0.23
N LEU A 177 13.76 -14.13 1.20
CA LEU A 177 13.13 -15.33 1.74
C LEU A 177 12.18 -15.96 0.71
N TYR A 178 11.43 -15.13 -0.01
CA TYR A 178 10.46 -15.55 -1.03
C TYR A 178 10.74 -14.86 -2.38
N PRO A 179 11.84 -15.22 -3.07
CA PRO A 179 12.34 -14.49 -4.23
C PRO A 179 11.42 -14.61 -5.45
N LYS A 180 10.57 -15.64 -5.49
CA LYS A 180 9.60 -15.87 -6.57
C LYS A 180 8.25 -15.20 -6.30
N GLY A 181 8.15 -14.30 -5.31
CA GLY A 181 6.91 -13.60 -5.02
C GLY A 181 5.82 -14.50 -4.44
N GLN A 182 6.20 -15.53 -3.67
CA GLN A 182 5.24 -16.37 -2.93
C GLN A 182 4.58 -15.60 -1.78
N LEU A 183 5.28 -14.60 -1.23
CA LEU A 183 4.83 -13.77 -0.13
C LEU A 183 5.08 -12.30 -0.48
N LEU A 184 4.05 -11.47 -0.36
CA LEU A 184 4.09 -10.05 -0.74
C LEU A 184 3.71 -9.16 0.43
N LEU A 185 4.59 -8.21 0.76
CA LEU A 185 4.25 -7.18 1.74
C LEU A 185 3.17 -6.25 1.16
N GLN A 186 1.97 -6.29 1.74
CA GLN A 186 0.84 -5.51 1.27
C GLN A 186 -0.02 -5.08 2.46
N ASN A 187 -0.35 -3.79 2.53
CA ASN A 187 -1.20 -3.29 3.62
C ASN A 187 -2.55 -4.02 3.61
N LEU A 188 -3.07 -4.40 4.78
CA LEU A 188 -4.33 -5.14 4.93
C LEU A 188 -5.50 -4.53 4.13
N PRO A 189 -5.78 -3.21 4.18
CA PRO A 189 -6.88 -2.64 3.40
C PRO A 189 -6.73 -2.85 1.89
N SER A 190 -5.50 -2.85 1.38
CA SER A 190 -5.22 -3.13 -0.04
C SER A 190 -5.48 -4.60 -0.42
N ILE A 191 -5.35 -5.55 0.52
CA ILE A 191 -5.74 -6.96 0.32
C ILE A 191 -7.27 -7.07 0.38
N VAL A 192 -7.91 -6.38 1.32
CA VAL A 192 -9.37 -6.33 1.43
C VAL A 192 -10.02 -5.83 0.14
N VAL A 193 -9.42 -4.86 -0.57
CA VAL A 193 -9.91 -4.43 -1.89
C VAL A 193 -10.02 -5.61 -2.87
N GLY A 194 -9.02 -6.50 -2.92
CA GLY A 194 -9.08 -7.70 -3.75
C GLY A 194 -10.26 -8.59 -3.37
N TRP A 195 -10.45 -8.83 -2.07
CA TRP A 195 -11.61 -9.58 -1.56
C TRP A 195 -12.95 -8.94 -1.89
N VAL A 196 -13.03 -7.61 -1.93
CA VAL A 196 -14.26 -6.86 -2.27
C VAL A 196 -14.59 -6.93 -3.75
N VAL A 197 -13.57 -6.83 -4.60
CA VAL A 197 -13.71 -7.05 -6.05
C VAL A 197 -14.17 -8.49 -6.29
N ASN A 198 -13.55 -9.44 -5.59
CA ASN A 198 -13.83 -10.88 -5.66
C ASN A 198 -13.72 -11.43 -7.08
N ALA A 199 -12.53 -11.34 -7.70
CA ALA A 199 -12.32 -11.78 -9.09
C ALA A 199 -12.63 -13.27 -9.26
N MET A 200 -13.52 -13.60 -10.19
CA MET A 200 -13.89 -14.99 -10.50
C MET A 200 -13.25 -15.43 -11.82
N PRO A 201 -13.03 -16.75 -12.02
CA PRO A 201 -12.67 -17.30 -13.32
C PRO A 201 -13.60 -16.80 -14.44
N PHE A 202 -13.01 -16.51 -15.60
CA PHE A 202 -13.69 -16.12 -16.85
C PHE A 202 -14.39 -14.75 -16.84
N GLU A 203 -14.26 -13.96 -15.78
CA GLU A 203 -14.70 -12.56 -15.77
C GLU A 203 -13.71 -11.67 -16.51
N HIS A 204 -14.23 -10.65 -17.19
CA HIS A 204 -13.43 -9.57 -17.77
C HIS A 204 -13.35 -8.40 -16.77
N ILE A 205 -12.15 -8.13 -16.27
CA ILE A 205 -11.91 -7.19 -15.17
C ILE A 205 -10.97 -6.09 -15.62
N LEU A 206 -11.30 -4.84 -15.32
CA LEU A 206 -10.46 -3.67 -15.57
C LEU A 206 -9.87 -3.14 -14.26
N ASP A 207 -8.55 -3.00 -14.18
CA ASP A 207 -7.85 -2.23 -13.17
C ASP A 207 -7.33 -0.93 -13.80
N MET A 208 -7.97 0.20 -13.45
CA MET A 208 -7.75 1.47 -14.13
C MET A 208 -6.48 2.21 -13.72
N CYS A 209 -5.87 1.88 -12.58
CA CYS A 209 -4.73 2.59 -12.01
C CYS A 209 -3.78 1.57 -11.38
N ALA A 210 -3.32 0.64 -12.22
CA ALA A 210 -2.85 -0.65 -11.77
C ALA A 210 -1.44 -0.65 -11.16
N ALA A 211 -0.57 0.31 -11.50
CA ALA A 211 0.83 0.21 -11.09
C ALA A 211 1.03 0.42 -9.58
N PRO A 212 1.92 -0.37 -8.93
CA PRO A 212 2.88 -1.30 -9.53
C PRO A 212 2.35 -2.71 -9.85
N GLY A 213 1.07 -3.01 -9.62
CA GLY A 213 0.44 -4.28 -9.97
C GLY A 213 0.02 -5.13 -8.77
N ASN A 214 0.15 -4.65 -7.53
CA ASN A 214 -0.15 -5.46 -6.34
C ASN A 214 -1.63 -5.88 -6.29
N LYS A 215 -2.58 -4.97 -6.53
CA LYS A 215 -4.00 -5.35 -6.56
C LYS A 215 -4.32 -6.20 -7.79
N THR A 216 -3.78 -5.82 -8.95
CA THR A 216 -3.93 -6.57 -10.21
C THR A 216 -3.52 -8.03 -10.09
N THR A 217 -2.34 -8.30 -9.51
CA THR A 217 -1.84 -9.66 -9.28
C THR A 217 -2.67 -10.42 -8.26
N HIS A 218 -3.19 -9.75 -7.23
CA HIS A 218 -4.15 -10.37 -6.30
C HIS A 218 -5.44 -10.81 -7.01
N LEU A 219 -5.98 -10.00 -7.91
CA LEU A 219 -7.15 -10.39 -8.71
C LEU A 219 -6.86 -11.61 -9.60
N ALA A 220 -5.65 -11.69 -10.16
CA ALA A 220 -5.21 -12.86 -10.93
C ALA A 220 -5.15 -14.11 -10.04
N GLU A 221 -4.57 -14.01 -8.84
CA GLU A 221 -4.51 -15.09 -7.85
C GLU A 221 -5.90 -15.59 -7.46
N MET A 222 -6.83 -14.68 -7.16
CA MET A 222 -8.20 -15.01 -6.77
C MET A 222 -8.96 -15.77 -7.87
N SER A 223 -8.73 -15.39 -9.13
CA SER A 223 -9.31 -16.07 -10.28
C SER A 223 -8.55 -17.34 -10.69
N ASN A 224 -7.50 -17.74 -9.96
CA ASN A 224 -6.58 -18.82 -10.32
C ASN A 224 -6.02 -18.67 -11.75
N ASN A 225 -5.63 -17.46 -12.15
CA ASN A 225 -5.19 -17.12 -13.51
C ASN A 225 -6.24 -17.40 -14.62
N LYS A 226 -7.53 -17.43 -14.29
CA LYS A 226 -8.61 -17.75 -15.27
C LYS A 226 -9.51 -16.57 -15.63
N ALA A 227 -9.39 -15.41 -14.96
CA ALA A 227 -10.03 -14.17 -15.42
C ALA A 227 -9.32 -13.63 -16.68
N ILE A 228 -9.87 -12.57 -17.27
CA ILE A 228 -9.16 -11.74 -18.25
C ILE A 228 -9.01 -10.37 -17.58
N ILE A 229 -7.78 -9.99 -17.23
CA ILE A 229 -7.54 -8.75 -16.46
C ILE A 229 -6.85 -7.74 -17.36
N THR A 230 -7.53 -6.65 -17.66
CA THR A 230 -6.94 -5.49 -18.32
C THR A 230 -6.40 -4.54 -17.25
N ALA A 231 -5.10 -4.26 -17.28
CA ALA A 231 -4.43 -3.36 -16.35
C ALA A 231 -3.94 -2.11 -17.07
N ILE A 232 -4.33 -0.93 -16.59
CA ILE A 232 -3.97 0.34 -17.23
C ILE A 232 -3.21 1.22 -16.24
N ASP A 233 -2.14 1.86 -16.72
CA ASP A 233 -1.57 3.03 -16.05
C ASP A 233 -1.03 4.01 -17.09
N LYS A 234 -0.80 5.26 -16.70
CA LYS A 234 -0.56 6.40 -17.60
C LYS A 234 0.76 6.34 -18.36
N THR A 235 1.76 5.62 -17.86
CA THR A 235 3.14 5.68 -18.39
C THR A 235 3.73 4.30 -18.58
N GLU A 236 4.53 4.12 -19.63
CA GLU A 236 5.20 2.84 -19.92
C GLU A 236 6.09 2.34 -18.77
N GLN A 237 6.78 3.25 -18.07
CA GLN A 237 7.60 2.88 -16.90
C GLN A 237 6.80 2.19 -15.79
N LYS A 238 5.58 2.67 -15.54
CA LYS A 238 4.67 2.09 -14.56
C LYS A 238 4.09 0.77 -15.04
N VAL A 239 3.75 0.68 -16.32
CA VAL A 239 3.25 -0.55 -16.94
C VAL A 239 4.32 -1.64 -16.94
N ASN A 240 5.57 -1.30 -17.17
CA ASN A 240 6.69 -2.23 -17.02
C ASN A 240 6.80 -2.79 -15.60
N LYS A 241 6.50 -2.00 -14.55
CA LYS A 241 6.42 -2.52 -13.17
C LYS A 241 5.28 -3.51 -12.98
N ILE A 242 4.13 -3.29 -13.64
CA ILE A 242 3.02 -4.26 -13.63
C ILE A 242 3.48 -5.56 -14.29
N ARG A 243 4.09 -5.49 -15.48
CA ARG A 243 4.59 -6.68 -16.21
C ARG A 243 5.62 -7.44 -15.39
N GLN A 244 6.60 -6.75 -14.80
CA GLN A 244 7.60 -7.34 -13.91
C GLN A 244 6.95 -8.01 -12.68
N SER A 245 5.94 -7.37 -12.10
CA SER A 245 5.20 -7.93 -10.96
C SER A 245 4.43 -9.19 -11.36
N CYS A 246 3.81 -9.20 -12.54
CA CYS A 246 3.10 -10.36 -13.06
C CYS A 246 4.05 -11.52 -13.35
N GLU A 247 5.17 -11.24 -14.04
CA GLU A 247 6.21 -12.23 -14.34
C GLU A 247 6.78 -12.83 -13.05
N LYS A 248 7.17 -11.99 -12.09
CA LYS A 248 7.70 -12.43 -10.79
C LYS A 248 6.72 -13.35 -10.07
N GLN A 249 5.41 -13.08 -10.15
CA GLN A 249 4.36 -13.79 -9.42
C GLN A 249 3.67 -14.89 -10.22
N GLY A 250 4.15 -15.22 -11.43
CA GLY A 250 3.55 -16.27 -12.26
C GLY A 250 2.13 -15.96 -12.74
N VAL A 251 1.79 -14.68 -12.87
CA VAL A 251 0.48 -14.21 -13.34
C VAL A 251 0.47 -14.18 -14.87
N THR A 252 -0.47 -14.89 -15.48
CA THR A 252 -0.55 -15.08 -16.94
C THR A 252 -1.78 -14.47 -17.59
N CYS A 253 -2.77 -14.04 -16.80
CA CYS A 253 -4.06 -13.57 -17.30
C CYS A 253 -4.20 -12.03 -17.36
N VAL A 254 -3.10 -11.30 -17.20
CA VAL A 254 -3.07 -9.83 -17.18
C VAL A 254 -2.53 -9.29 -18.50
N ILE A 255 -3.27 -8.36 -19.11
CA ILE A 255 -2.83 -7.59 -20.28
C ILE A 255 -2.67 -6.13 -19.83
N ALA A 256 -1.45 -5.59 -19.94
CA ALA A 256 -1.10 -4.29 -19.39
C ALA A 256 -0.83 -3.22 -20.46
N PHE A 257 -1.52 -2.08 -20.36
CA PHE A 257 -1.48 -0.98 -21.33
C PHE A 257 -1.02 0.35 -20.71
N ALA A 258 -0.16 1.07 -21.44
CA ALA A 258 0.17 2.45 -21.13
C ALA A 258 -0.87 3.38 -21.77
N TYR A 259 -1.84 3.81 -20.98
CA TYR A 259 -2.96 4.61 -21.47
C TYR A 259 -3.52 5.54 -20.38
N ASP A 260 -4.13 6.66 -20.80
CA ASP A 260 -4.83 7.55 -19.89
C ASP A 260 -6.22 7.00 -19.57
N SER A 261 -6.40 6.45 -18.37
CA SER A 261 -7.66 5.85 -17.93
C SER A 261 -8.83 6.83 -17.89
N THR A 262 -8.61 8.14 -17.90
CA THR A 262 -9.71 9.13 -18.05
C THR A 262 -10.31 9.12 -19.45
N LYS A 263 -9.66 8.46 -20.40
CA LYS A 263 -10.05 8.35 -21.81
C LYS A 263 -10.25 6.91 -22.25
N CYS A 264 -10.35 5.95 -21.32
CA CYS A 264 -10.43 4.53 -21.67
C CYS A 264 -11.81 4.10 -22.20
N HIS A 265 -12.76 5.01 -22.39
CA HIS A 265 -14.04 4.77 -23.03
C HIS A 265 -14.07 5.41 -24.43
N SER A 266 -14.57 4.68 -25.43
CA SER A 266 -14.92 5.18 -26.75
C SER A 266 -15.93 4.24 -27.41
N ASP A 267 -17.03 4.79 -27.96
CA ASP A 267 -18.01 4.00 -28.70
C ASP A 267 -17.59 3.73 -30.16
N ASP A 268 -16.54 4.41 -30.66
CA ASP A 268 -16.05 4.28 -32.04
C ASP A 268 -15.06 3.11 -32.23
N ASN A 269 -14.58 2.48 -31.13
CA ASN A 269 -13.57 1.43 -31.21
C ASN A 269 -14.19 0.02 -31.21
N ASN A 270 -14.25 -0.60 -32.40
CA ASN A 270 -14.81 -1.94 -32.58
C ASN A 270 -13.84 -3.09 -32.28
N ASN A 271 -12.57 -2.81 -31.93
CA ASN A 271 -11.57 -3.87 -31.75
C ASN A 271 -11.64 -4.59 -30.39
N GLY A 272 -12.35 -4.04 -29.39
CA GLY A 272 -12.68 -4.66 -28.09
C GLY A 272 -11.51 -5.12 -27.19
N THR A 273 -10.28 -5.06 -27.70
CA THR A 273 -9.10 -5.74 -27.13
C THR A 273 -8.04 -4.77 -26.60
N ASN A 274 -8.07 -3.52 -27.05
CA ASN A 274 -7.12 -2.47 -26.66
C ASN A 274 -7.89 -1.19 -26.26
N PRO A 275 -7.36 -0.38 -25.31
CA PRO A 275 -7.98 0.89 -24.98
C PRO A 275 -7.96 1.86 -26.17
N PRO A 276 -8.99 2.70 -26.34
CA PRO A 276 -10.19 2.83 -25.49
C PRO A 276 -11.21 1.70 -25.74
N PHE A 277 -12.03 1.38 -24.73
CA PHE A 277 -13.02 0.29 -24.77
C PHE A 277 -14.44 0.81 -24.99
N SER A 278 -15.28 -0.02 -25.59
CA SER A 278 -16.71 0.27 -25.76
C SER A 278 -17.46 0.26 -24.44
N SER A 279 -18.65 0.85 -24.44
CA SER A 279 -19.57 0.79 -23.31
C SER A 279 -19.89 -0.65 -22.91
N ASN A 280 -20.05 -0.92 -21.61
CA ASN A 280 -20.43 -2.25 -21.09
C ASN A 280 -19.46 -3.39 -21.48
N THR A 281 -18.15 -3.16 -21.42
CA THR A 281 -17.11 -4.15 -21.74
C THR A 281 -16.75 -5.07 -20.56
N PHE A 282 -16.70 -4.54 -19.34
CA PHE A 282 -16.13 -5.23 -18.18
C PHE A 282 -17.20 -5.69 -17.18
N ASP A 283 -17.05 -6.92 -16.68
CA ASP A 283 -17.88 -7.47 -15.60
C ASP A 283 -17.56 -6.78 -14.27
N LYS A 284 -16.29 -6.42 -14.06
CA LYS A 284 -15.84 -5.67 -12.89
C LYS A 284 -14.83 -4.59 -13.25
N VAL A 285 -14.90 -3.48 -12.52
CA VAL A 285 -13.93 -2.38 -12.61
C VAL A 285 -13.37 -2.08 -11.22
N LEU A 286 -12.06 -2.17 -11.07
CA LEU A 286 -11.32 -1.66 -9.94
C LEU A 286 -10.78 -0.26 -10.29
N LEU A 287 -11.22 0.74 -9.52
CA LEU A 287 -10.70 2.08 -9.53
C LEU A 287 -9.96 2.36 -8.21
N ASP A 288 -8.70 1.90 -8.13
CA ASP A 288 -7.77 2.27 -7.06
C ASP A 288 -7.18 3.65 -7.37
N ALA A 289 -7.94 4.69 -7.07
CA ALA A 289 -7.70 5.99 -7.67
C ALA A 289 -6.44 6.67 -7.11
N PRO A 290 -5.66 7.39 -7.94
CA PRO A 290 -4.61 8.25 -7.44
C PRO A 290 -5.22 9.27 -6.47
N CYS A 291 -4.66 9.34 -5.28
CA CYS A 291 -5.16 10.17 -4.18
C CYS A 291 -4.01 10.92 -3.51
N SER A 292 -4.37 11.79 -2.58
CA SER A 292 -3.39 12.55 -1.80
C SER A 292 -2.45 11.66 -0.96
N GLY A 293 -2.82 10.41 -0.67
CA GLY A 293 -1.98 9.48 0.10
C GLY A 293 -1.84 9.85 1.57
N LEU A 294 -2.71 10.72 2.10
CA LEU A 294 -2.66 11.20 3.50
C LEU A 294 -2.94 10.12 4.54
N GLY A 295 -3.35 8.91 4.13
CA GLY A 295 -3.53 7.78 5.03
C GLY A 295 -2.27 6.93 5.23
N GLN A 296 -1.19 7.16 4.50
CA GLN A 296 0.01 6.32 4.61
C GLN A 296 0.62 6.40 6.02
N ARG A 297 1.12 5.28 6.53
CA ARG A 297 1.72 5.17 7.86
C ARG A 297 3.03 4.36 7.84
N PRO A 298 4.07 4.79 8.56
CA PRO A 298 4.17 6.07 9.28
C PRO A 298 4.44 7.24 8.32
N GLN A 299 3.83 8.40 8.60
CA GLN A 299 4.09 9.66 7.93
C GLN A 299 5.05 10.51 8.77
N LEU A 300 6.32 10.51 8.38
CA LEU A 300 7.39 11.23 9.07
C LEU A 300 7.58 12.65 8.55
N ASN A 301 7.39 12.86 7.25
CA ASN A 301 7.45 14.16 6.59
C ASN A 301 6.52 14.12 5.38
N PHE A 302 5.71 15.16 5.17
CA PHE A 302 4.79 15.22 4.05
C PHE A 302 4.82 16.61 3.41
N LYS A 303 5.05 16.66 2.10
CA LYS A 303 5.12 17.88 1.31
C LYS A 303 3.92 17.92 0.37
N MET A 304 2.81 18.48 0.83
CA MET A 304 1.60 18.66 0.03
C MET A 304 1.06 20.07 0.20
N SER A 305 0.75 20.73 -0.91
CA SER A 305 0.10 22.04 -0.89
C SER A 305 -1.42 21.86 -0.89
N PRO A 306 -2.18 22.81 -0.31
CA PRO A 306 -3.65 22.78 -0.37
C PRO A 306 -4.19 22.67 -1.80
N LYS A 307 -3.53 23.33 -2.76
CA LYS A 307 -3.92 23.27 -4.19
C LYS A 307 -3.75 21.87 -4.78
N MET A 308 -2.66 21.18 -4.45
CA MET A 308 -2.46 19.79 -4.89
C MET A 308 -3.50 18.86 -4.25
N LEU A 309 -3.75 19.01 -2.94
CA LEU A 309 -4.76 18.24 -2.23
C LEU A 309 -6.15 18.36 -2.87
N GLN A 310 -6.58 19.58 -3.20
CA GLN A 310 -7.89 19.83 -3.83
C GLN A 310 -7.99 19.31 -5.27
N SER A 311 -6.87 19.05 -5.94
CA SER A 311 -6.86 18.64 -7.36
C SER A 311 -7.27 17.17 -7.57
N TYR A 312 -7.02 16.30 -6.58
CA TYR A 312 -7.23 14.85 -6.70
C TYR A 312 -8.68 14.49 -6.97
N LYS A 313 -9.63 15.13 -6.28
CA LYS A 313 -11.07 14.86 -6.47
C LYS A 313 -11.53 15.03 -7.91
N PHE A 314 -10.98 16.01 -8.64
CA PHE A 314 -11.37 16.25 -10.04
C PHE A 314 -10.83 15.17 -10.97
N VAL A 315 -9.60 14.69 -10.75
CA VAL A 315 -9.04 13.58 -11.52
C VAL A 315 -9.79 12.29 -11.22
N GLN A 316 -10.08 12.02 -9.94
CA GLN A 316 -10.85 10.86 -9.50
C GLN A 316 -12.24 10.84 -10.13
N ARG A 317 -12.94 11.97 -10.18
CA ARG A 317 -14.24 12.09 -10.87
C ARG A 317 -14.14 11.71 -12.34
N LYS A 318 -13.13 12.23 -13.08
CA LYS A 318 -12.93 11.87 -14.49
C LYS A 318 -12.64 10.38 -14.70
N LEU A 319 -11.87 9.77 -13.81
CA LEU A 319 -11.62 8.33 -13.84
C LEU A 319 -12.91 7.55 -13.56
N PHE A 320 -13.71 8.00 -12.60
CA PHE A 320 -14.99 7.39 -12.25
C PHE A 320 -15.97 7.47 -13.42
N ASP A 321 -16.07 8.62 -14.11
CA ASP A 321 -16.87 8.80 -15.32
C ASP A 321 -16.56 7.71 -16.36
N ALA A 322 -15.28 7.47 -16.65
CA ALA A 322 -14.85 6.44 -17.59
C ALA A 322 -15.16 5.03 -17.08
N ALA A 323 -14.97 4.77 -15.78
CA ALA A 323 -15.27 3.50 -15.12
C ALA A 323 -16.74 3.08 -15.30
N VAL A 324 -17.67 4.02 -15.10
CA VAL A 324 -19.12 3.75 -15.22
C VAL A 324 -19.53 3.37 -16.65
N ARG A 325 -18.91 4.01 -17.65
CA ARG A 325 -19.22 3.79 -19.07
C ARG A 325 -18.80 2.40 -19.52
N VAL A 326 -17.58 1.98 -19.18
CA VAL A 326 -17.03 0.68 -19.60
C VAL A 326 -17.55 -0.51 -18.77
N LEU A 327 -18.16 -0.27 -17.61
CA LEU A 327 -18.75 -1.32 -16.77
C LEU A 327 -20.08 -1.83 -17.34
N LYS A 328 -20.28 -3.14 -17.39
CA LYS A 328 -21.54 -3.78 -17.79
C LYS A 328 -22.69 -3.49 -16.83
N VAL A 329 -23.91 -3.46 -17.33
CA VAL A 329 -25.12 -3.60 -16.49
C VAL A 329 -25.04 -4.93 -15.73
N GLY A 330 -25.34 -4.89 -14.44
CA GLY A 330 -25.13 -6.00 -13.50
C GLY A 330 -23.71 -6.09 -12.93
N GLY A 331 -22.74 -5.40 -13.53
CA GLY A 331 -21.33 -5.42 -13.13
C GLY A 331 -21.05 -4.70 -11.82
N LYS A 332 -19.88 -4.98 -11.22
CA LYS A 332 -19.42 -4.41 -9.96
C LYS A 332 -18.27 -3.41 -10.17
N LEU A 333 -18.39 -2.22 -9.62
CA LEU A 333 -17.31 -1.24 -9.53
C LEU A 333 -16.84 -1.11 -8.10
N VAL A 334 -15.53 -1.22 -7.87
CA VAL A 334 -14.91 -1.00 -6.57
C VAL A 334 -14.00 0.22 -6.66
N TYR A 335 -14.29 1.20 -5.82
CA TYR A 335 -13.50 2.41 -5.66
C TYR A 335 -12.69 2.34 -4.38
N SER A 336 -11.39 2.63 -4.44
CA SER A 336 -10.54 2.69 -3.27
C SER A 336 -9.51 3.81 -3.30
N THR A 337 -9.14 4.29 -2.10
CA THR A 337 -8.09 5.28 -1.90
C THR A 337 -7.29 4.95 -0.63
N CYS A 338 -6.04 5.43 -0.58
CA CYS A 338 -5.20 5.40 0.62
C CYS A 338 -5.10 6.77 1.30
N THR A 339 -6.22 7.50 1.31
CA THR A 339 -6.35 8.80 1.96
C THR A 339 -7.46 8.79 3.02
N VAL A 340 -7.42 9.78 3.90
CA VAL A 340 -8.39 9.97 4.99
C VAL A 340 -9.34 11.13 4.73
N THR A 341 -9.20 11.84 3.61
CA THR A 341 -9.95 13.06 3.29
C THR A 341 -11.40 12.76 2.94
N VAL A 342 -12.33 13.58 3.42
CA VAL A 342 -13.75 13.44 3.11
C VAL A 342 -14.02 13.70 1.61
N ASP A 343 -13.36 14.70 1.02
CA ASP A 343 -13.53 15.09 -0.38
C ASP A 343 -13.23 13.96 -1.39
N GLU A 344 -12.24 13.12 -1.08
CA GLU A 344 -11.84 12.00 -1.94
C GLU A 344 -12.63 10.71 -1.59
N ASN A 345 -13.22 10.62 -0.40
CA ASN A 345 -13.84 9.40 0.10
C ASN A 345 -15.37 9.51 0.10
N GLU A 346 -15.98 9.86 1.24
CA GLU A 346 -17.44 9.97 1.39
C GLU A 346 -18.05 10.99 0.42
N GLY A 347 -17.34 12.10 0.16
CA GLY A 347 -17.73 13.10 -0.83
C GLY A 347 -17.72 12.59 -2.27
N MET A 348 -16.87 11.60 -2.59
CA MET A 348 -16.92 10.91 -3.89
C MET A 348 -18.18 10.06 -3.99
N VAL A 349 -18.49 9.29 -2.94
CA VAL A 349 -19.70 8.43 -2.92
C VAL A 349 -20.97 9.26 -3.09
N LEU A 350 -21.08 10.39 -2.40
CA LEU A 350 -22.22 11.31 -2.55
C LEU A 350 -22.37 11.81 -3.98
N TRP A 351 -21.28 12.31 -4.56
CA TRP A 351 -21.28 12.79 -5.94
C TRP A 351 -21.62 11.69 -6.94
N VAL A 352 -21.17 10.45 -6.71
CA VAL A 352 -21.50 9.30 -7.56
C VAL A 352 -23.00 9.01 -7.52
N LEU A 353 -23.59 8.95 -6.33
CA LEU A 353 -25.01 8.64 -6.15
C LEU A 353 -25.93 9.73 -6.72
N GLU A 354 -25.49 10.98 -6.70
CA GLU A 354 -26.21 12.09 -7.33
C GLU A 354 -26.07 12.06 -8.86
N LYS A 355 -24.86 11.88 -9.38
CA LYS A 355 -24.56 11.98 -10.83
C LYS A 355 -24.95 10.73 -11.61
N TYR A 356 -24.90 9.55 -11.00
CA TYR A 356 -25.10 8.26 -11.65
C TYR A 356 -26.26 7.48 -11.04
N PRO A 357 -27.52 7.79 -11.38
CA PRO A 357 -28.69 7.01 -10.96
C PRO A 357 -28.65 5.54 -11.42
N CYS A 358 -27.83 5.23 -12.43
CA CYS A 358 -27.59 3.86 -12.91
C CYS A 358 -26.68 3.04 -11.98
N LEU A 359 -26.10 3.65 -10.94
CA LEU A 359 -25.32 2.97 -9.91
C LEU A 359 -26.07 2.89 -8.60
N GLN A 360 -26.01 1.72 -7.98
CA GLN A 360 -26.47 1.47 -6.63
C GLN A 360 -25.26 1.21 -5.73
N LEU A 361 -25.16 1.90 -4.60
CA LEU A 361 -24.19 1.54 -3.55
C LEU A 361 -24.56 0.18 -2.98
N ILE A 362 -23.59 -0.71 -2.87
CA ILE A 362 -23.75 -2.03 -2.26
C ILE A 362 -22.75 -2.18 -1.11
N PRO A 363 -23.00 -3.07 -0.13
CA PRO A 363 -22.00 -3.42 0.86
C PRO A 363 -20.68 -3.84 0.20
N ALA A 364 -19.59 -3.18 0.58
CA ALA A 364 -18.24 -3.53 0.16
C ALA A 364 -17.77 -4.77 0.94
N GLU A 365 -18.47 -5.90 0.82
CA GLU A 365 -18.15 -7.11 1.57
C GLU A 365 -16.89 -7.82 1.03
N PRO A 366 -16.08 -8.47 1.90
CA PRO A 366 -16.26 -8.61 3.34
C PRO A 366 -15.92 -7.33 4.13
N LEU A 367 -16.63 -7.08 5.22
CA LEU A 367 -16.53 -5.86 6.03
C LEU A 367 -15.55 -6.06 7.21
N TYR A 368 -14.34 -5.50 7.09
CA TYR A 368 -13.29 -5.46 8.11
C TYR A 368 -13.05 -4.05 8.66
N GLY A 369 -13.18 -3.02 7.82
CA GLY A 369 -13.05 -1.63 8.20
C GLY A 369 -14.32 -1.07 8.84
N GLY A 370 -14.17 0.04 9.55
CA GLY A 370 -15.28 0.78 10.16
C GLY A 370 -16.23 1.37 9.11
N PRO A 371 -17.35 1.96 9.54
CA PRO A 371 -18.30 2.58 8.64
C PRO A 371 -17.73 3.90 8.07
N GLY A 372 -18.38 4.44 7.05
CA GLY A 372 -18.10 5.81 6.59
C GLY A 372 -18.35 6.83 7.71
N LEU A 373 -17.72 8.01 7.62
CA LEU A 373 -17.80 9.02 8.67
C LEU A 373 -19.21 9.56 8.90
N ALA A 374 -19.51 9.91 10.14
CA ALA A 374 -20.77 10.56 10.52
C ALA A 374 -20.77 12.03 10.07
N ASN A 375 -21.95 12.59 9.82
CA ASN A 375 -22.18 14.02 9.58
C ASN A 375 -21.41 14.61 8.38
N VAL A 376 -21.06 13.77 7.39
CA VAL A 376 -20.42 14.19 6.13
C VAL A 376 -21.28 13.89 4.89
N GLY A 377 -22.59 13.70 5.10
CA GLY A 377 -23.61 13.62 4.05
C GLY A 377 -24.17 12.22 3.76
N LEU A 378 -23.42 11.14 4.02
CA LEU A 378 -23.95 9.77 3.87
C LEU A 378 -24.95 9.42 4.98
N SER A 379 -26.05 8.74 4.62
CA SER A 379 -27.01 8.18 5.59
C SER A 379 -26.38 7.05 6.41
N HIS A 380 -26.99 6.66 7.54
CA HIS A 380 -26.49 5.52 8.33
C HIS A 380 -26.40 4.22 7.52
N GLU A 381 -27.39 3.96 6.67
CA GLU A 381 -27.39 2.80 5.77
C GLU A 381 -26.23 2.85 4.76
N GLN A 382 -25.98 4.00 4.15
CA GLN A 382 -24.87 4.16 3.21
C GLN A 382 -23.50 4.07 3.91
N ARG A 383 -23.39 4.61 5.13
CA ARG A 383 -22.15 4.55 5.92
C ARG A 383 -21.76 3.12 6.25
N VAL A 384 -22.72 2.23 6.52
CA VAL A 384 -22.44 0.80 6.74
C VAL A 384 -22.26 0.02 5.43
N MET A 385 -22.45 0.61 4.25
CA MET A 385 -22.11 -0.08 3.00
C MET A 385 -20.65 0.13 2.59
N VAL A 386 -20.05 1.26 2.98
CA VAL A 386 -18.64 1.54 2.74
C VAL A 386 -17.75 1.01 3.87
N GLN A 387 -16.44 1.04 3.64
CA GLN A 387 -15.45 0.71 4.66
C GLN A 387 -14.37 1.77 4.74
N ARG A 388 -14.13 2.27 5.97
CA ARG A 388 -13.02 3.16 6.30
C ARG A 388 -12.08 2.46 7.27
N PHE A 389 -10.80 2.52 6.97
CA PHE A 389 -9.74 2.07 7.85
C PHE A 389 -9.07 3.31 8.44
N GLY A 390 -9.03 3.38 9.77
CA GLY A 390 -8.59 4.55 10.51
C GLY A 390 -8.71 4.35 12.01
N PRO A 391 -8.25 5.33 12.81
CA PRO A 391 -8.26 5.25 14.26
C PRO A 391 -9.66 5.46 14.87
N GLU A 392 -10.64 5.85 14.07
CA GLU A 392 -11.98 6.20 14.53
C GLU A 392 -12.72 4.98 15.10
N GLU A 393 -13.44 5.21 16.20
CA GLU A 393 -14.40 4.27 16.74
C GLU A 393 -15.81 4.74 16.41
N ASP A 394 -16.66 3.82 15.96
CA ASP A 394 -18.05 4.12 15.61
C ASP A 394 -18.96 2.96 16.00
N THR A 395 -20.07 3.26 16.66
CA THR A 395 -21.01 2.27 17.18
C THR A 395 -21.81 1.57 16.09
N LEU A 396 -21.89 2.13 14.87
CA LEU A 396 -22.57 1.47 13.74
C LEU A 396 -21.82 0.22 13.27
N ARG A 397 -20.49 0.19 13.44
CA ARG A 397 -19.68 -1.01 13.25
C ARG A 397 -18.42 -0.93 14.12
N PRO A 398 -18.47 -1.50 15.34
CA PRO A 398 -17.29 -1.70 16.15
C PRO A 398 -16.27 -2.56 15.41
N VAL A 399 -15.00 -2.15 15.44
CA VAL A 399 -13.91 -2.83 14.74
C VAL A 399 -12.74 -3.10 15.68
N GLU A 400 -12.17 -4.29 15.54
CA GLU A 400 -11.01 -4.74 16.30
C GLU A 400 -9.78 -3.85 16.03
N GLU A 401 -8.82 -3.89 16.95
CA GLU A 401 -7.60 -3.10 16.85
C GLU A 401 -6.83 -3.39 15.56
N LEU A 402 -6.81 -4.64 15.08
CA LEU A 402 -6.14 -5.01 13.82
C LEU A 402 -6.57 -4.11 12.66
N TYR A 403 -7.87 -3.85 12.53
CA TYR A 403 -8.42 -3.09 11.41
C TYR A 403 -8.30 -1.57 11.61
N ARG A 404 -8.30 -1.11 12.86
CA ARG A 404 -8.04 0.29 13.22
C ARG A 404 -6.56 0.67 13.20
N ASN A 405 -5.67 -0.30 13.35
CA ASN A 405 -4.22 -0.11 13.34
C ASN A 405 -3.59 -0.46 11.98
N THR A 406 -4.24 -0.02 10.91
CA THR A 406 -3.76 -0.13 9.52
C THR A 406 -3.39 1.25 8.96
N ILE A 407 -3.09 1.38 7.67
CA ILE A 407 -3.04 2.70 7.04
C ILE A 407 -4.44 3.31 6.93
N GLY A 408 -4.53 4.63 6.78
CA GLY A 408 -5.77 5.30 6.40
C GLY A 408 -6.20 4.87 5.00
N PHE A 409 -7.41 4.33 4.88
CA PHE A 409 -7.88 3.75 3.63
C PHE A 409 -9.40 3.81 3.53
N PHE A 410 -9.92 3.81 2.30
CA PHE A 410 -11.35 3.83 2.03
C PHE A 410 -11.72 2.88 0.89
N ILE A 411 -12.86 2.21 1.02
CA ILE A 411 -13.41 1.27 0.03
C ILE A 411 -14.92 1.53 -0.11
N ALA A 412 -15.37 1.70 -1.35
CA ALA A 412 -16.78 1.71 -1.70
C ALA A 412 -17.03 0.76 -2.89
N ALA A 413 -18.17 0.08 -2.88
CA ALA A 413 -18.56 -0.82 -3.96
C ALA A 413 -19.93 -0.42 -4.52
N PHE A 414 -20.06 -0.49 -5.84
CA PHE A 414 -21.26 -0.12 -6.57
C PHE A 414 -21.65 -1.24 -7.53
N LYS A 415 -22.95 -1.40 -7.76
CA LYS A 415 -23.50 -2.25 -8.82
C LYS A 415 -24.17 -1.36 -9.86
N LYS A 416 -23.88 -1.60 -11.14
CA LYS A 416 -24.61 -0.93 -12.23
C LYS A 416 -25.94 -1.63 -12.46
N VAL A 417 -27.05 -0.94 -12.26
CA VAL A 417 -28.41 -1.52 -12.34
C VAL A 417 -29.11 -1.23 -13.66
N SER A 418 -28.65 -0.24 -14.41
CA SER A 418 -29.16 0.10 -15.74
C SER A 418 -28.05 0.69 -16.59
N ASP A 419 -28.30 0.88 -17.89
CA ASP A 419 -27.39 1.63 -18.74
C ASP A 419 -27.24 3.08 -18.28
N HIS A 420 -26.04 3.62 -18.51
CA HIS A 420 -25.78 5.04 -18.35
C HIS A 420 -26.17 5.73 -19.66
N LYS A 421 -27.20 6.59 -19.62
CA LYS A 421 -27.67 7.36 -20.77
C LYS A 421 -26.70 8.46 -21.17
#